data_AF-A0A841J5U9-F1
#
_entry.id   AF-A0A841J5U9-F1
#
_cell.length_a   1.000
_cell.length_b   1.000
_cell.length_c   1.000
_cell.angle_alpha   90.00
_cell.angle_beta   90.00
_cell.angle_gamma   90.00
#
_symmetry.space_group_name_H-M   'P 1'
#
loop_
_entity.id
_entity.type
_entity.pdbx_description
1 polymer ?
#
loop_
_entity_poly.entity_id
_entity_poly.type
_entity_poly.pdbx_seq_one_letter_code
_entity_poly.pdbx_strand_id
1 'polypeptide(L)'
;MKDESYKVAICYKMSTMVINNSSIRVPRDLLISRKVVSDAFDAADDWIVENTAADTVVITADILLADRCLKLEPPLSLQLANLLRAPR
;
A
#
# COMPACT_ATOMS: atom_id res chain seq x y z
N MET A 1 -4.07 12.15 9.81
CA MET A 1 -3.71 11.32 8.64
C MET A 1 -4.46 10.00 8.65
N LYS A 2 -4.16 9.06 9.57
CA LYS A 2 -4.77 7.71 9.60
C LYS A 2 -6.31 7.72 9.53
N ASP A 3 -6.98 8.54 10.34
CA ASP A 3 -8.44 8.62 10.37
C ASP A 3 -9.05 9.07 9.04
N GLU A 4 -8.37 9.96 8.32
CA GLU A 4 -8.84 10.46 7.03
C GLU A 4 -8.67 9.39 5.95
N SER A 5 -7.56 8.64 5.97
CA SER A 5 -7.35 7.49 5.09
C SER A 5 -8.44 6.44 5.27
N TYR A 6 -8.85 6.16 6.51
CA TYR A 6 -9.95 5.22 6.79
C TYR A 6 -11.30 5.71 6.27
N LYS A 7 -11.63 7.00 6.47
CA LYS A 7 -12.88 7.57 5.93
C LYS A 7 -12.91 7.46 4.42
N VAL A 8 -11.83 7.86 3.74
CA VAL A 8 -11.72 7.80 2.28
C VAL A 8 -11.86 6.35 1.79
N ALA A 9 -11.16 5.41 2.42
CA ALA A 9 -11.26 3.99 2.08
C ALA A 9 -12.70 3.47 2.16
N ILE A 10 -13.41 3.79 3.25
CA ILE A 10 -14.81 3.38 3.43
C ILE A 10 -15.70 4.05 2.38
N CYS A 11 -15.54 5.36 2.14
CA CYS A 11 -16.32 6.11 1.15
C CYS A 11 -16.18 5.54 -0.26
N TYR A 12 -14.97 5.16 -0.66
CA TYR A 12 -14.67 4.59 -1.98
C TYR A 12 -14.72 3.06 -2.01
N LYS A 13 -15.16 2.40 -0.93
CA LYS A 13 -15.23 0.93 -0.80
C LYS A 13 -13.90 0.23 -1.13
N MET A 14 -12.78 0.86 -0.77
CA MET A 14 -11.45 0.34 -1.01
C MET A 14 -10.98 -0.49 0.19
N SER A 15 -10.49 -1.70 -0.08
CA SER A 15 -9.84 -2.54 0.94
C SER A 15 -8.55 -1.86 1.38
N THR A 16 -8.42 -1.62 2.68
CA THR A 16 -7.25 -0.96 3.29
C THR A 16 -6.61 -1.87 4.31
N MET A 17 -5.29 -2.02 4.21
CA MET A 17 -4.48 -2.76 5.16
C MET A 17 -3.48 -1.83 5.85
N VAL A 18 -3.49 -1.84 7.18
CA VAL A 18 -2.55 -1.06 8.00
C VAL A 18 -1.40 -1.96 8.44
N ILE A 19 -0.19 -1.64 7.99
CA ILE A 19 1.03 -2.40 8.30
C ILE A 19 1.79 -1.68 9.40
N ASN A 20 2.21 -2.40 10.42
CA ASN A 20 3.05 -1.85 11.48
C ASN A 20 3.81 -2.93 12.24
N ASN A 21 4.97 -2.58 12.80
CA ASN A 21 5.78 -3.48 13.62
C ASN A 21 5.14 -3.74 15.00
N SER A 22 4.13 -2.97 15.39
CA SER A 22 3.42 -3.16 16.66
C SER A 22 1.91 -3.09 16.49
N SER A 23 1.19 -3.65 17.46
CA SER A 23 -0.28 -3.64 17.46
C SER A 23 -0.81 -2.21 17.60
N ILE A 24 -1.43 -1.68 16.54
CA ILE A 24 -2.18 -0.42 16.57
C ILE A 24 -3.68 -0.71 16.55
N ARG A 25 -4.46 0.12 17.24
CA ARG A 25 -5.92 0.11 17.13
C ARG A 25 -6.33 0.62 15.75
N VAL A 26 -7.13 -0.17 15.04
CA VAL A 26 -7.79 0.21 13.79
C VAL A 26 -9.32 0.13 13.99
N PRO A 27 -10.12 0.91 13.23
CA PRO A 27 -11.57 0.77 13.24
C PRO A 27 -12.01 -0.67 12.97
N ARG A 28 -13.13 -1.09 13.58
CA ARG A 28 -13.75 -2.39 13.28
C ARG A 28 -14.65 -2.22 12.05
N ASP A 29 -14.07 -2.44 10.87
CA ASP A 29 -14.77 -2.41 9.58
C ASP A 29 -14.27 -3.57 8.71
N LEU A 30 -15.12 -4.11 7.84
CA LEU A 30 -14.74 -5.20 6.93
C LEU A 30 -13.72 -4.75 5.86
N LEU A 31 -13.71 -3.46 5.53
CA LEU A 31 -12.78 -2.87 4.57
C LEU A 31 -11.44 -2.49 5.20
N ILE A 32 -11.32 -2.53 6.54
CA ILE A 32 -10.11 -2.11 7.23
C ILE A 32 -9.53 -3.29 8.00
N SER A 33 -8.35 -3.71 7.58
CA SER A 33 -7.57 -4.75 8.22
C SER A 33 -6.25 -4.21 8.75
N ARG A 34 -5.62 -4.97 9.64
CA ARG A 34 -4.27 -4.68 10.12
C ARG A 34 -3.39 -5.91 9.98
N LYS A 35 -2.12 -5.69 9.64
CA LYS A 35 -1.06 -6.68 9.67
C LYS A 35 0.01 -6.19 10.64
N VAL A 36 0.30 -7.01 11.64
CA VAL A 36 1.48 -6.82 12.49
C VAL A 36 2.61 -7.65 11.90
N VAL A 37 3.75 -7.02 11.67
CA VAL A 37 4.98 -7.66 11.18
C VAL A 37 5.99 -7.81 12.34
N SER A 38 7.19 -8.31 12.06
CA SER A 38 8.22 -8.46 13.10
C SER A 38 8.68 -7.09 13.65
N ASP A 39 9.34 -7.11 14.80
CA ASP A 39 9.86 -5.91 15.44
C ASP A 39 11.17 -5.40 14.80
N ALA A 40 11.62 -6.02 13.70
CA ALA A 40 12.82 -5.56 12.99
C ALA A 40 12.57 -4.19 12.35
N PHE A 41 13.59 -3.32 12.37
CA PHE A 41 13.45 -1.90 12.06
C PHE A 41 12.71 -1.62 10.74
N ASP A 42 13.03 -2.37 9.68
CA ASP A 42 12.46 -2.18 8.34
C ASP A 42 11.37 -3.19 7.97
N ALA A 43 10.88 -4.00 8.91
CA ALA A 43 9.96 -5.10 8.60
C ALA A 43 8.65 -4.65 7.94
N ALA A 44 8.10 -3.51 8.36
CA ALA A 44 6.89 -2.96 7.74
C ALA A 44 7.17 -2.43 6.34
N ASP A 45 8.29 -1.73 6.18
CA ASP A 45 8.71 -1.17 4.90
C ASP A 45 8.96 -2.27 3.87
N ASP A 46 9.68 -3.31 4.27
CA ASP A 46 9.94 -4.49 3.43
C ASP A 46 8.63 -5.16 3.02
N TRP A 47 7.72 -5.39 3.97
CA TRP A 47 6.42 -5.97 3.67
C TRP A 47 5.61 -5.10 2.70
N ILE A 48 5.58 -3.78 2.91
CA ILE A 48 4.86 -2.84 2.04
C ILE A 48 5.43 -2.89 0.63
N VAL A 49 6.76 -2.80 0.49
CA VAL A 49 7.42 -2.80 -0.82
C VAL A 49 7.18 -4.13 -1.54
N GLU A 50 7.28 -5.26 -0.85
CA GLU A 50 7.02 -6.60 -1.42
C GLU A 50 5.57 -6.81 -1.86
N ASN A 51 4.61 -6.15 -1.21
CA ASN A 51 3.17 -6.30 -1.49
C ASN A 51 2.60 -5.15 -2.34
N THR A 52 3.44 -4.19 -2.77
CA THR A 52 3.01 -3.08 -3.62
C THR A 52 3.06 -3.49 -5.09
N ALA A 53 1.93 -3.33 -5.77
CA ALA A 53 1.77 -3.55 -7.20
C ALA A 53 1.30 -2.27 -7.91
N ALA A 54 1.16 -2.35 -9.25
CA ALA A 54 0.81 -1.19 -10.08
C ALA A 54 -0.56 -0.55 -9.75
N ASP A 55 -1.47 -1.29 -9.11
CA ASP A 55 -2.80 -0.85 -8.67
C ASP A 55 -2.86 -0.54 -7.17
N THR A 56 -1.72 -0.55 -6.47
CA THR A 56 -1.62 -0.31 -5.04
C THR A 56 -1.36 1.15 -4.75
N VAL A 57 -2.09 1.71 -3.78
CA VAL A 57 -1.84 3.06 -3.25
C VAL A 57 -1.18 2.95 -1.88
N VAL A 58 0.07 3.40 -1.78
CA VAL A 58 0.81 3.46 -0.52
C VAL A 58 0.67 4.86 0.08
N ILE A 59 0.16 4.93 1.32
CA ILE A 59 0.08 6.18 2.09
C ILE A 59 1.12 6.13 3.20
N THR A 60 2.18 6.93 3.06
CA THR A 60 3.26 7.01 4.06
C THR A 60 3.70 8.47 4.27
N ALA A 61 4.21 8.77 5.47
CA ALA A 61 4.90 10.01 5.76
C ALA A 61 6.44 9.85 5.74
N ASP A 62 6.92 8.62 5.57
CA ASP A 62 8.34 8.30 5.44
C ASP A 62 8.79 8.45 3.99
N ILE A 63 9.71 9.37 3.77
CA ILE A 63 10.25 9.67 2.43
C ILE A 63 11.11 8.52 1.87
N LEU A 64 11.78 7.75 2.74
CA LEU A 64 12.62 6.63 2.31
C LEU A 64 11.75 5.47 1.83
N LEU A 65 10.67 5.16 2.55
CA LEU A 65 9.69 4.18 2.09
C LEU A 65 9.02 4.63 0.78
N ALA A 66 8.68 5.91 0.66
CA ALA A 66 8.08 6.45 -0.56
C ALA A 66 9.02 6.28 -1.77
N ASP A 67 10.30 6.62 -1.62
CA ASP A 67 11.32 6.41 -2.66
C ASP A 67 11.44 4.94 -3.06
N ARG A 68 11.45 4.02 -2.08
CA ARG A 68 11.46 2.57 -2.34
C ARG A 68 10.24 2.12 -3.16
N CYS A 69 9.05 2.62 -2.82
CA CYS A 69 7.83 2.27 -3.54
C CYS A 69 7.82 2.83 -4.97
N LEU A 70 8.32 4.05 -5.18
CA LEU A 70 8.39 4.66 -6.51
C LEU A 70 9.38 3.94 -7.45
N LYS A 71 10.40 3.29 -6.89
CA LYS A 71 11.39 2.51 -7.63
C LYS A 71 10.92 1.10 -8.01
N LEU A 72 9.75 0.68 -7.55
CA LEU A 72 9.15 -0.57 -7.99
C LEU A 72 8.80 -0.44 -9.48
N GLU A 73 9.49 -1.20 -10.32
CA GLU A 73 9.10 -1.30 -11.72
C GLU A 73 7.74 -2.00 -11.81
N PRO A 74 6.76 -1.45 -12.54
CA PRO A 74 5.53 -2.17 -12.80
C PRO A 74 5.89 -3.48 -13.53
N PRO A 75 5.31 -4.63 -13.12
CA PRO A 75 5.67 -5.90 -13.73
C PRO A 75 5.51 -5.82 -15.25
N LEU A 76 6.51 -6.32 -15.98
CA LEU A 76 6.61 -6.28 -17.46
C LEU A 76 5.31 -6.70 -18.18
N SER A 77 4.50 -7.56 -17.56
CA SER A 77 3.18 -7.98 -18.07
C SER A 77 2.18 -6.82 -18.21
N LEU A 78 2.21 -5.85 -17.30
CA LEU A 78 1.37 -4.65 -17.34
C LEU A 78 1.93 -3.59 -18.29
N GLN A 79 3.26 -3.49 -18.42
CA GLN A 79 3.88 -2.59 -19.40
C GLN A 79 3.48 -2.98 -20.84
N LEU A 80 3.50 -4.28 -21.16
CA LEU A 80 3.04 -4.78 -22.47
C LEU A 80 1.54 -4.54 -22.70
N ALA A 81 0.70 -4.76 -21.68
CA ALA A 81 -0.74 -4.53 -21.78
C ALA A 81 -1.09 -3.05 -22.02
N ASN A 82 -0.35 -2.12 -21.40
CA ASN A 82 -0.54 -0.68 -21.61
C ASN A 82 0.03 -0.20 -22.95
N LEU A 83 1.16 -0.77 -23.40
CA LEU A 83 1.73 -0.49 -24.72
C LEU A 83 0.78 -0.93 -25.86
N LEU A 84 0.08 -2.05 -25.69
CA LEU A 84 -0.92 -2.55 -26.64
C LEU A 84 -2.26 -1.79 -26.59
N ARG A 85 -2.51 -1.01 -25.54
CA ARG A 85 -3.74 -0.20 -25.35
C ARG A 85 -3.55 1.29 -25.64
N ALA A 86 -2.33 1.74 -25.96
CA ALA A 86 -2.11 3.12 -26.35
C ALA A 86 -2.86 3.41 -27.68
N PRO A 87 -3.84 4.34 -27.70
CA PRO A 87 -4.52 4.70 -28.94
C PRO A 87 -3.55 5.38 -29.90
N ARG A 88 -3.65 5.05 -31.19
CA ARG A 88 -3.08 5.87 -32.27
C ARG A 88 -3.76 7.24 -32.33
#